data_AF-A0A543JJH5-F1
#
_entry.id   AF-A0A543JJH5-F1
#
_cell.length_a   1.000
_cell.length_b   1.000
_cell.length_c   1.000
_cell.angle_alpha   90.00
_cell.angle_beta   90.00
_cell.angle_gamma   90.00
#
_symmetry.space_group_name_H-M   'P 1'
#
loop_
_entity.id
_entity.type
_entity.pdbx_description
1 polymer ?
#
loop_
_entity_poly.entity_id
_entity_poly.type
_entity_poly.pdbx_seq_one_letter_code
_entity_poly.pdbx_strand_id
1 'polypeptide(L)'
;MEIEGLLTPGPNARPEVVTKPGTDWYGLRLVMDPGEVVLGLPEDEDGRARLATFLTELGRASYFLAGVLDPSPNHLLMPGGGTVLSDATFFGESGPGSRPR
;
A
#
# COMPACT_ATOMS: atom_id res chain seq x y z
N MET A 1 1.73 -20.85 -7.69
CA MET A 1 2.80 -20.11 -8.37
C MET A 1 2.79 -18.72 -7.76
N GLU A 2 3.72 -18.43 -6.86
CA GLU A 2 3.89 -17.08 -6.34
C GLU A 2 4.67 -16.29 -7.39
N ILE A 3 4.08 -15.22 -7.89
CA ILE A 3 4.76 -14.28 -8.77
C ILE A 3 5.29 -13.18 -7.86
N GLU A 4 6.53 -13.32 -7.40
CA GLU A 4 7.28 -12.19 -6.84
C GLU A 4 7.79 -11.36 -8.01
N GLY A 5 7.11 -10.26 -8.31
CA GLY A 5 7.52 -9.27 -9.29
C GLY A 5 7.49 -7.88 -8.67
N LEU A 6 8.62 -7.18 -8.71
CA LEU A 6 8.64 -5.75 -8.41
C LEU A 6 7.91 -5.01 -9.53
N LEU A 7 6.81 -4.34 -9.20
CA LEU A 7 6.07 -3.49 -10.12
C LEU A 7 6.35 -2.03 -9.79
N THR A 8 6.76 -1.25 -10.78
CA THR A 8 6.96 0.19 -10.67
C THR A 8 5.83 0.91 -11.40
N PRO A 9 5.06 1.78 -10.72
CA PRO A 9 4.02 2.58 -11.37
C PRO A 9 4.59 3.46 -12.49
N GLY A 10 3.97 3.44 -13.65
CA GLY A 10 4.24 4.36 -14.75
C GLY A 10 3.67 5.76 -14.54
N PRO A 11 3.93 6.70 -15.47
CA PRO A 11 3.58 8.11 -15.33
C PRO A 11 2.06 8.38 -15.25
N ASN A 12 1.23 7.46 -15.76
CA ASN A 12 -0.23 7.59 -15.72
C ASN A 12 -0.89 6.72 -14.64
N ALA A 13 -0.08 6.13 -13.76
CA ALA A 13 -0.57 5.27 -12.70
C ALA A 13 -1.46 6.04 -11.71
N ARG A 14 -2.58 5.44 -11.32
CA ARG A 14 -3.56 6.06 -10.43
C ARG A 14 -4.49 5.04 -9.78
N PRO A 15 -4.95 5.30 -8.55
CA PRO A 15 -6.05 4.57 -7.95
C PRO A 15 -7.40 5.05 -8.49
N GLU A 16 -8.34 4.14 -8.68
CA GLU A 16 -9.70 4.43 -9.13
C GLU A 16 -10.70 3.57 -8.34
N VAL A 17 -11.78 4.19 -7.87
CA VAL A 17 -12.94 3.43 -7.36
C VAL A 17 -13.73 2.94 -8.56
N VAL A 18 -13.96 1.62 -8.62
CA VAL A 18 -14.73 0.98 -9.68
C VAL A 18 -16.03 0.44 -9.12
N THR A 19 -17.10 0.60 -9.86
CA THR A 19 -18.42 0.03 -9.55
C THR A 19 -18.88 -0.82 -10.72
N LYS A 20 -19.73 -1.82 -10.43
CA LYS A 20 -20.38 -2.59 -11.48
C LYS A 20 -21.83 -2.12 -11.62
N PRO A 21 -22.24 -1.56 -12.78
CA PRO A 21 -23.60 -1.05 -12.98
C PRO A 21 -24.66 -2.11 -12.68
N GLY A 22 -25.74 -1.68 -12.02
CA GLY A 22 -26.84 -2.57 -11.63
C GLY A 22 -26.53 -3.51 -10.46
N THR A 23 -25.42 -3.29 -9.74
CA THR A 23 -25.06 -4.04 -8.52
C THR A 23 -24.55 -3.11 -7.44
N ASP A 24 -24.59 -3.57 -6.18
CA ASP A 24 -23.96 -2.88 -5.04
C ASP A 24 -22.47 -3.21 -4.90
N TRP A 25 -21.83 -3.57 -6.01
CA TRP A 25 -20.44 -3.98 -6.01
C TRP A 25 -19.53 -2.77 -6.17
N TYR A 26 -18.54 -2.68 -5.28
CA TYR A 26 -17.48 -1.68 -5.27
C TYR A 26 -16.13 -2.38 -5.22
N GLY A 27 -15.12 -1.77 -5.84
CA GLY A 27 -13.74 -2.23 -5.77
C GLY A 27 -12.75 -1.08 -5.92
N LEU A 28 -11.48 -1.37 -5.64
CA LEU A 28 -10.36 -0.48 -5.91
C LEU A 28 -9.56 -1.02 -7.10
N ARG A 29 -9.41 -0.21 -8.14
CA ARG A 29 -8.51 -0.49 -9.25
C ARG A 29 -7.24 0.34 -9.09
N LEU A 30 -6.09 -0.31 -9.16
CA LEU A 30 -4.78 0.32 -9.24
C LEU A 30 -4.31 0.22 -10.69
N VAL A 31 -4.38 1.31 -11.44
CA VAL A 31 -3.80 1.41 -12.77
C VAL A 31 -2.29 1.61 -12.61
N MET A 32 -1.48 0.72 -13.17
CA MET A 32 -0.03 0.69 -12.97
C MET A 32 0.77 1.19 -14.18
N ASP A 33 0.19 1.20 -15.38
CA ASP A 33 0.81 1.69 -16.62
C ASP A 33 2.21 1.10 -16.94
N PRO A 34 2.30 -0.07 -17.62
CA PRO A 34 1.22 -0.92 -18.11
C PRO A 34 0.69 -1.87 -17.03
N GLY A 35 -0.59 -2.24 -17.15
CA GLY A 35 -1.24 -3.21 -16.28
C GLY A 35 -2.12 -2.58 -15.21
N GLU A 36 -2.92 -3.43 -14.56
CA GLU A 36 -3.81 -3.04 -13.48
C GLU A 36 -3.98 -4.16 -12.47
N VAL A 37 -4.22 -3.78 -11.21
CA VAL A 37 -4.64 -4.70 -10.14
C VAL A 37 -6.02 -4.25 -9.68
N VAL A 38 -6.97 -5.18 -9.61
CA VAL A 38 -8.33 -4.90 -9.13
C VAL A 38 -8.58 -5.67 -7.84
N LEU A 39 -8.86 -4.93 -6.78
CA LEU A 39 -9.30 -5.46 -5.49
C LEU A 39 -10.82 -5.44 -5.46
N GLY A 40 -11.41 -6.61 -5.69
CA GLY A 40 -12.86 -6.78 -5.69
C GLY A 40 -13.42 -7.06 -4.30
N LEU A 41 -14.71 -6.75 -4.12
CA LEU A 41 -15.47 -7.19 -2.96
C LEU A 41 -15.54 -8.73 -2.93
N PRO A 42 -15.06 -9.41 -1.87
CA PRO A 42 -15.26 -10.84 -1.68
C PRO A 42 -16.76 -11.20 -1.58
N GLU A 43 -17.14 -12.38 -2.09
CA GLU A 43 -18.55 -12.79 -2.21
C GLU A 43 -19.17 -13.31 -0.91
N ASP A 44 -18.39 -13.47 0.16
CA ASP A 44 -18.87 -13.95 1.46
C ASP A 44 -19.52 -12.86 2.32
N GLU A 45 -20.24 -13.30 3.38
CA GLU A 45 -21.02 -12.44 4.28
C GLU A 45 -20.18 -11.31 4.93
N ASP A 46 -18.91 -11.58 5.23
CA ASP A 46 -17.99 -10.62 5.86
C ASP A 46 -17.10 -9.87 4.85
N GLY A 47 -17.27 -10.12 3.55
CA GLY A 47 -16.41 -9.60 2.50
C GLY A 47 -16.28 -8.07 2.53
N ARG A 48 -17.37 -7.36 2.84
CA ARG A 48 -17.40 -5.90 2.96
C ARG A 48 -16.53 -5.40 4.10
N ALA A 49 -16.67 -5.99 5.29
CA ALA A 49 -15.92 -5.60 6.46
C ALA A 49 -14.42 -5.88 6.26
N ARG A 50 -14.07 -7.06 5.73
CA ARG A 50 -12.68 -7.43 5.46
C ARG A 50 -12.03 -6.53 4.42
N LEU A 51 -12.72 -6.22 3.32
CA LEU A 51 -12.21 -5.28 2.32
C LEU A 51 -12.03 -3.88 2.91
N ALA A 52 -12.98 -3.39 3.71
CA ALA A 52 -12.87 -2.09 4.36
C ALA A 52 -11.67 -2.00 5.31
N THR A 53 -11.45 -3.04 6.14
CA THR A 53 -10.27 -3.14 7.01
C THR A 53 -8.99 -3.17 6.20
N PHE A 54 -8.92 -4.00 5.15
CA PHE A 54 -7.75 -4.08 4.29
C PHE A 54 -7.42 -2.75 3.62
N LEU A 55 -8.41 -2.07 3.03
CA LEU A 55 -8.22 -0.77 2.38
C LEU A 55 -7.78 0.33 3.36
N THR A 56 -8.25 0.25 4.61
CA THR A 56 -7.83 1.17 5.68
C THR A 56 -6.34 0.98 5.99
N GLU A 57 -5.89 -0.26 6.15
CA GLU A 57 -4.47 -0.57 6.41
C GLU A 57 -3.59 -0.25 5.19
N LEU A 58 -4.05 -0.55 3.98
CA LEU A 58 -3.37 -0.16 2.74
C LEU A 58 -3.18 1.36 2.66
N GLY A 59 -4.21 2.14 3.00
CA GLY A 59 -4.15 3.59 3.04
C GLY A 59 -3.12 4.12 4.05
N ARG A 60 -3.08 3.53 5.26
CA ARG A 60 -2.08 3.87 6.30
C ARG A 60 -0.66 3.59 5.83
N ALA A 61 -0.40 2.39 5.32
CA ALA A 61 0.92 2.00 4.82
C ALA A 61 1.37 2.88 3.64
N SER A 62 0.46 3.17 2.71
CA SER A 62 0.73 4.03 1.55
C SER A 62 1.05 5.47 1.97
N TYR A 63 0.27 6.02 2.92
CA TYR A 63 0.48 7.37 3.44
C TYR A 63 1.83 7.50 4.15
N PHE A 64 2.17 6.53 5.01
CA PHE A 64 3.48 6.48 5.66
C PHE A 64 4.62 6.43 4.63
N LEU A 65 4.53 5.52 3.65
CA LEU A 65 5.56 5.36 2.63
C LEU A 65 5.71 6.62 1.76
N ALA A 66 4.61 7.30 1.43
CA ALA A 66 4.65 8.57 0.72
C ALA A 66 5.42 9.64 1.52
N GLY A 67 5.26 9.68 2.85
CA GLY A 67 6.03 10.56 3.71
C GLY A 67 7.52 10.24 3.75
N VAL A 68 7.90 8.96 3.73
CA VAL A 68 9.31 8.53 3.68
C VAL A 68 9.97 8.83 2.34
N LEU A 69 9.21 8.72 1.24
CA LEU A 69 9.72 8.91 -0.12
C LEU A 69 9.66 10.36 -0.60
N ASP A 70 8.93 11.25 0.08
CA ASP A 70 8.86 12.66 -0.28
C ASP A 70 10.24 13.31 -0.12
N PRO A 71 10.87 13.79 -1.21
CA PRO A 71 12.17 14.45 -1.14
C PRO A 71 12.10 15.84 -0.48
N SER A 72 10.90 16.35 -0.17
CA SER A 72 10.74 17.67 0.43
C SER A 72 11.28 17.72 1.87
N PRO A 73 11.92 18.83 2.28
CA PRO A 73 12.46 19.00 3.63
C PRO A 73 11.36 19.08 4.71
N ASN A 74 10.08 19.12 4.34
CA ASN A 74 8.94 19.24 5.25
C ASN A 74 8.40 17.88 5.75
N HIS A 75 8.95 16.74 5.32
CA HIS A 75 8.44 15.42 5.71
C HIS A 75 8.49 15.14 7.23
N LEU A 76 9.31 15.90 7.98
CA LEU A 76 9.43 15.81 9.44
C LEU A 76 8.21 16.33 10.21
N LEU A 77 7.23 16.96 9.53
CA LEU A 77 6.04 17.56 10.15
C LEU A 77 4.77 16.71 10.01
N MET A 78 4.88 15.46 9.56
CA MET A 78 3.75 14.52 9.52
C MET A 78 3.14 14.37 10.92
N PRO A 79 1.83 14.67 11.12
CA PRO A 79 1.18 14.56 12.41
C PRO A 79 1.10 13.09 12.79
N GLY A 80 1.92 12.71 13.77
CA GLY A 80 2.24 11.31 14.10
C GLY A 80 3.70 11.09 14.48
N GLY A 81 4.55 12.12 14.36
CA GLY A 81 5.99 12.13 14.67
C GLY A 81 6.43 11.87 16.12
N GLY A 82 5.82 10.90 16.80
CA GLY A 82 6.53 10.08 17.76
C GLY A 82 7.01 8.83 17.03
N THR A 83 8.30 8.50 17.16
CA THR A 83 8.87 7.20 16.77
C THR A 83 8.99 6.86 15.27
N VAL A 84 9.63 7.71 14.45
CA VAL A 84 10.19 7.25 13.15
C VAL A 84 11.34 6.22 13.35
N LEU A 85 11.90 6.12 14.56
CA LEU A 85 13.00 5.20 14.88
C LEU A 85 12.56 3.86 15.53
N SER A 86 11.30 3.68 15.96
CA SER A 86 10.90 2.41 16.59
C SER A 86 10.25 1.40 15.61
N ASP A 87 9.54 1.85 14.57
CA ASP A 87 8.77 0.91 13.72
C ASP A 87 9.58 0.28 12.58
N ALA A 88 10.78 0.79 12.27
CA ALA A 88 11.70 0.13 11.36
C ALA A 88 12.17 -1.24 11.87
N THR A 89 11.97 -1.53 13.17
CA THR A 89 12.26 -2.85 13.75
C THR A 89 11.14 -3.87 13.54
N PHE A 90 9.92 -3.44 13.14
CA PHE A 90 8.78 -4.34 12.94
C PHE A 90 8.77 -5.02 11.57
N PHE A 91 9.42 -4.43 10.56
CA PHE A 91 9.55 -4.99 9.21
C PHE A 91 11.00 -5.38 8.91
N GLY A 92 11.50 -6.39 9.63
CA GLY A 92 12.56 -7.28 9.17
C GLY A 92 13.99 -6.73 9.21
N GLU A 93 14.68 -6.97 10.34
CA GLU A 93 16.12 -7.22 10.32
C GLU A 93 16.41 -8.42 9.40
N SER A 94 16.70 -8.17 8.13
CA SER A 94 17.43 -9.12 7.29
C SER A 94 18.93 -8.84 7.45
N GLY A 95 19.50 -9.23 8.59
CA GLY A 95 20.94 -9.53 8.71
C GLY A 95 21.17 -11.04 8.43
N PRO A 96 22.37 -11.49 8.01
CA PRO A 96 23.63 -11.09 8.64
C PRO A 96 24.82 -10.85 7.66
N GLY A 97 25.78 -10.00 8.06
CA GLY A 97 27.04 -9.91 7.31
C GLY A 97 28.03 -8.82 7.72
N SER A 98 28.31 -8.65 9.01
CA SER A 98 29.47 -7.87 9.46
C SER A 98 30.77 -8.52 8.95
N ARG A 99 31.56 -7.81 8.16
CA ARG A 99 32.99 -8.13 7.96
C ARG A 99 33.83 -7.08 8.67
N PRO A 100 34.63 -7.43 9.70
CA PRO A 100 35.64 -6.53 10.21
C PRO A 100 36.85 -6.55 9.27
N ARG A 101 37.42 -5.36 9.01
CA ARG A 101 38.85 -5.22 8.75
C ARG A 101 39.50 -4.68 10.02
#